data_AF-A0A2E7P582-F1
#
_entry.id   AF-A0A2E7P582-F1
#
_cell.length_a   1.000
_cell.length_b   1.000
_cell.length_c   1.000
_cell.angle_alpha   90.00
_cell.angle_beta   90.00
_cell.angle_gamma   90.00
#
_symmetry.space_group_name_H-M   'P 1'
#
loop_
_entity.id
_entity.type
_entity.pdbx_description
1 polymer ?
#
loop_
_entity_poly.entity_id
_entity_poly.type
_entity_poly.pdbx_seq_one_letter_code
_entity_poly.pdbx_strand_id
1 'polypeptide(L)'
;SHLPHVLAFALVDDIAAKPHAETLFQYAASGFRDFTRIAASSPEMWRDITLANRDALLTEVDAYLVQLQGIRAMIADSDGAGLEKIYASAQHARQQWAAAIEAAERKAN
;
A
#
# COMPACT_ATOMS: atom_id res chain seq x y z
N SER A 1 1.83 -0.31 -10.88
CA SER A 1 0.56 -1.01 -10.57
C SER A 1 0.77 -2.32 -9.82
N HIS A 2 1.85 -3.07 -10.07
CA HIS A 2 2.03 -4.42 -9.49
C HIS A 2 2.36 -4.42 -8.00
N LEU A 3 3.28 -3.57 -7.52
CA LEU A 3 3.62 -3.48 -6.10
C LEU A 3 2.38 -3.26 -5.19
N PRO A 4 1.47 -2.30 -5.49
CA PRO A 4 0.23 -2.17 -4.72
C PRO A 4 -0.59 -3.46 -4.58
N HIS A 5 -0.66 -4.28 -5.63
CA HIS A 5 -1.39 -5.56 -5.56
C HIS A 5 -0.68 -6.55 -4.64
N VAL A 6 0.65 -6.69 -4.75
CA VAL A 6 1.44 -7.54 -3.85
C VAL A 6 1.25 -7.13 -2.40
N LEU A 7 1.32 -5.83 -2.09
CA LEU A 7 1.14 -5.32 -0.73
C LEU A 7 -0.28 -5.55 -0.21
N ALA A 8 -1.30 -5.39 -1.06
CA ALA A 8 -2.68 -5.66 -0.71
C ALA A 8 -2.92 -7.15 -0.43
N PHE A 9 -2.41 -8.04 -1.28
CA PHE A 9 -2.50 -9.49 -1.05
C PHE A 9 -1.80 -9.90 0.25
N ALA A 10 -0.57 -9.42 0.47
CA ALA A 10 0.19 -9.74 1.67
C ALA A 10 -0.51 -9.25 2.96
N LEU A 11 -1.10 -8.06 2.95
CA LEU A 11 -1.82 -7.52 4.11
C LEU A 11 -3.09 -8.32 4.45
N VAL A 12 -3.85 -8.72 3.43
CA VAL A 12 -5.06 -9.52 3.64
C VAL A 12 -4.72 -10.92 4.13
N ASP A 13 -3.70 -11.55 3.54
CA ASP A 13 -3.22 -12.88 3.92
C ASP A 13 -2.70 -12.91 5.38
N ASP A 14 -1.93 -11.89 5.79
CA ASP A 14 -1.46 -11.74 7.18
C ASP A 14 -2.64 -11.67 8.17
N ILE A 15 -3.69 -10.91 7.86
CA ILE A 15 -4.86 -10.82 8.75
C ILE A 15 -5.64 -12.12 8.78
N ALA A 16 -5.80 -12.79 7.63
CA ALA A 16 -6.47 -14.07 7.54
C ALA A 16 -5.76 -15.17 8.34
N ALA A 17 -4.43 -15.08 8.48
CA ALA A 17 -3.63 -16.02 9.28
C ALA A 17 -3.67 -15.76 10.80
N LYS A 18 -4.24 -14.64 11.26
CA LYS A 18 -4.29 -14.30 12.69
C LYS A 18 -5.39 -15.03 13.44
N PRO A 19 -5.19 -15.31 14.75
CA PRO A 19 -6.30 -15.69 15.63
C PRO A 19 -7.39 -14.61 15.59
N HIS A 20 -8.65 -15.04 15.55
CA HIS A 20 -9.81 -14.13 15.47
C HIS A 20 -9.89 -13.27 14.20
N ALA A 21 -9.38 -13.76 13.07
CA ALA A 21 -9.45 -13.07 11.77
C ALA A 21 -10.86 -12.54 11.44
N GLU A 22 -11.92 -13.31 11.71
CA GLU A 22 -13.31 -12.87 11.51
C GLU A 22 -13.63 -11.57 12.24
N THR A 23 -13.20 -11.46 13.51
CA THR A 23 -13.37 -10.25 14.32
C THR A 23 -12.51 -9.10 13.79
N LEU A 24 -11.27 -9.37 13.37
CA LEU A 24 -10.41 -8.34 12.77
C LEU A 24 -11.02 -7.77 11.48
N PHE A 25 -11.63 -8.63 10.64
CA PHE A 25 -12.33 -8.20 9.44
C PHE A 25 -13.63 -7.45 9.74
N GLN A 26 -14.34 -7.77 10.84
CA GLN A 26 -15.51 -6.99 11.27
C GLN A 26 -15.14 -5.56 11.67
N TYR A 27 -13.95 -5.35 12.24
CA TYR A 27 -13.43 -4.02 12.57
C TYR A 27 -12.72 -3.31 11.42
N ALA A 28 -12.60 -3.95 10.26
CA ALA A 28 -11.99 -3.35 9.10
C ALA A 28 -12.83 -2.14 8.62
N ALA A 29 -12.33 -0.94 8.90
CA ALA A 29 -12.94 0.31 8.47
C ALA A 29 -12.83 0.52 6.95
N SER A 30 -13.50 1.56 6.44
CA SER A 30 -13.50 1.92 5.02
C SER A 30 -12.10 2.05 4.42
N GLY A 31 -11.13 2.59 5.17
CA GLY A 31 -9.75 2.72 4.71
C GLY A 31 -9.05 1.38 4.41
N PHE A 32 -9.33 0.34 5.21
CA PHE A 32 -8.84 -1.01 4.91
C PHE A 32 -9.48 -1.56 3.65
N ARG A 33 -10.81 -1.45 3.55
CA ARG A 33 -11.57 -1.91 2.38
C ARG A 33 -11.06 -1.26 1.08
N ASP A 34 -10.82 0.04 1.08
CA ASP A 34 -10.39 0.77 -0.11
C ASP A 34 -8.95 0.40 -0.50
N PHE A 35 -8.06 0.27 0.48
CA PHE A 35 -6.67 -0.12 0.25
C PHE A 35 -6.55 -1.56 -0.26
N THR A 36 -7.31 -2.49 0.30
CA THR A 36 -7.24 -3.91 -0.03
C THR A 36 -8.21 -4.35 -1.12
N ARG A 37 -9.04 -3.45 -1.67
CA ARG A 37 -9.99 -3.76 -2.76
C ARG A 37 -9.35 -4.55 -3.91
N ILE A 38 -8.10 -4.25 -4.23
CA ILE A 38 -7.36 -4.87 -5.33
C ILE A 38 -6.87 -6.30 -5.02
N ALA A 39 -6.86 -6.72 -3.76
CA ALA A 39 -6.60 -8.11 -3.35
C ALA A 39 -7.75 -9.08 -3.70
N ALA A 40 -8.91 -8.56 -4.14
CA ALA A 40 -10.01 -9.38 -4.67
C ALA A 40 -9.81 -9.78 -6.15
N SER A 41 -8.66 -9.46 -6.75
CA SER A 41 -8.34 -9.78 -8.15
C SER A 41 -8.00 -11.27 -8.35
N SER A 42 -8.04 -11.77 -9.61
CA SER A 42 -7.71 -13.17 -9.94
C SER A 42 -6.29 -13.56 -9.47
N PRO A 43 -6.15 -14.61 -8.64
CA PRO A 43 -4.85 -15.10 -8.19
C PRO A 43 -3.97 -15.60 -9.34
N GLU A 44 -4.53 -16.32 -10.32
CA GLU A 44 -3.77 -16.89 -11.43
C GLU A 44 -3.17 -15.81 -12.31
N MET A 45 -3.97 -14.79 -12.63
CA MET A 45 -3.51 -13.63 -13.40
C MET A 45 -2.40 -12.88 -12.68
N TRP A 46 -2.56 -12.62 -11.38
CA TRP A 46 -1.57 -11.88 -10.61
C TRP A 46 -0.30 -12.67 -10.33
N ARG A 47 -0.37 -14.01 -10.23
CA ARG A 47 0.81 -14.88 -10.26
C ARG A 47 1.59 -14.67 -11.55
N ASP A 48 0.93 -14.75 -12.70
CA ASP A 48 1.60 -14.66 -14.00
C ASP A 48 2.19 -13.26 -14.22
N ILE A 49 1.47 -12.19 -13.85
CA ILE A 49 1.97 -10.81 -13.87
C ILE A 49 3.20 -10.64 -12.96
N THR A 50 3.15 -11.21 -11.75
CA THR A 50 4.24 -11.14 -10.77
C THR A 50 5.49 -11.83 -11.30
N LEU A 51 5.34 -13.05 -11.84
CA LEU A 51 6.46 -13.82 -12.39
C LEU A 51 7.03 -13.18 -13.65
N ALA A 52 6.19 -12.63 -14.52
CA ALA A 52 6.63 -11.95 -15.74
C ALA A 52 7.41 -10.66 -15.44
N ASN A 53 7.16 -9.99 -14.31
CA ASN A 53 7.82 -8.74 -13.91
C ASN A 53 8.69 -8.90 -12.65
N ARG A 54 9.20 -10.11 -12.40
CA ARG A 54 9.85 -10.49 -11.14
C ARG A 54 10.96 -9.54 -10.71
N ASP A 55 11.92 -9.25 -11.59
CA ASP A 55 13.14 -8.54 -11.17
C ASP A 55 12.88 -7.07 -10.83
N ALA A 56 12.06 -6.40 -11.64
CA ALA A 56 11.60 -5.04 -11.34
C ALA A 56 10.75 -5.02 -10.06
N LEU A 57 9.87 -6.01 -9.88
CA LEU A 57 9.01 -6.08 -8.70
C LEU A 57 9.80 -6.37 -7.42
N LEU A 58 10.84 -7.20 -7.46
CA LEU A 58 11.75 -7.42 -6.34
C LEU A 58 12.44 -6.11 -5.93
N THR A 59 12.95 -5.35 -6.90
CA THR A 59 13.56 -4.04 -6.64
C THR A 59 12.60 -3.10 -5.91
N GLU A 60 11.35 -3.04 -6.37
CA GLU A 60 10.31 -2.20 -5.76
C GLU A 60 9.88 -2.70 -4.36
N VAL A 61 9.80 -4.03 -4.17
CA VAL A 61 9.52 -4.63 -2.86
C VAL A 61 10.63 -4.30 -1.86
N ASP A 62 11.90 -4.44 -2.25
CA ASP A 62 13.05 -4.13 -1.40
C ASP A 62 13.08 -2.65 -1.00
N ALA A 63 12.83 -1.75 -1.96
CA ALA A 63 12.70 -0.32 -1.67
C ALA A 63 11.56 -0.02 -0.69
N TYR A 64 10.42 -0.71 -0.83
CA TYR A 64 9.31 -0.57 0.11
C TYR A 64 9.63 -1.12 1.50
N LEU A 65 10.34 -2.24 1.60
CA LEU A 65 10.80 -2.80 2.87
C LEU A 65 11.71 -1.83 3.62
N VAL A 66 12.63 -1.15 2.93
CA VAL A 66 13.47 -0.11 3.53
C VAL A 66 12.61 1.03 4.11
N GLN A 67 11.61 1.51 3.38
CA GLN A 67 10.69 2.53 3.89
C GLN A 67 9.92 2.04 5.13
N LEU A 68 9.40 0.82 5.10
CA LEU A 68 8.65 0.24 6.20
C LEU A 68 9.53 0.03 7.44
N GLN A 69 10.79 -0.37 7.25
CA GLN A 69 11.77 -0.48 8.33
C GLN A 69 12.07 0.87 8.98
N GLY A 70 12.18 1.95 8.18
CA GLY A 70 12.35 3.31 8.69
C GLY A 70 11.17 3.74 9.57
N ILE A 71 9.93 3.54 9.09
CA ILE A 71 8.73 3.84 9.88
C ILE A 71 8.68 2.99 11.16
N ARG A 72 8.98 1.69 11.06
CA ARG A 72 9.05 0.80 12.24
C ARG A 72 10.04 1.33 13.28
N ALA A 73 11.23 1.78 12.86
CA ALA A 73 12.23 2.32 13.77
C ALA A 73 11.71 3.57 14.50
N MET A 74 11.09 4.51 13.78
CA MET A 74 10.47 5.70 14.40
C MET A 74 9.37 5.34 15.40
N ILE A 75 8.55 4.32 15.10
CA ILE A 75 7.55 3.81 16.04
C ILE A 75 8.23 3.26 17.30
N ALA A 76 9.28 2.43 17.14
CA ALA A 76 9.99 1.83 18.25
C ALA A 76 10.66 2.87 19.15
N ASP A 77 11.19 3.94 18.56
CA ASP A 77 11.86 5.04 19.26
C ASP A 77 10.88 6.11 19.76
N SER A 78 9.57 5.96 19.52
CA SER A 78 8.55 6.96 19.80
C SER A 78 8.83 8.34 19.17
N ASP A 79 9.47 8.34 18.00
CA ASP A 79 9.83 9.55 17.24
C ASP A 79 8.60 10.13 16.51
N GLY A 80 7.77 10.84 17.26
CA GLY A 80 6.58 11.49 16.71
C GLY A 80 6.88 12.53 15.62
N ALA A 81 7.99 13.25 15.74
CA ALA A 81 8.38 14.28 14.78
C ALA A 81 8.82 13.66 13.43
N GLY A 82 9.57 12.56 13.49
CA GLY A 82 9.95 11.78 12.30
C GLY A 82 8.74 11.21 11.57
N LEU A 83 7.79 10.63 12.31
CA LEU A 83 6.54 10.12 11.75
C LEU A 83 5.72 11.22 11.08
N GLU A 84 5.52 12.36 11.76
CA GLU A 84 4.79 13.50 11.19
C GLU A 84 5.43 13.97 9.89
N LYS A 85 6.76 14.07 9.85
CA LYS A 85 7.48 14.48 8.65
C LYS A 85 7.25 13.53 7.47
N ILE A 86 7.34 12.22 7.68
CA ILE A 86 7.09 11.25 6.60
C ILE A 86 5.64 11.30 6.13
N TYR A 87 4.69 11.37 7.07
CA TYR A 87 3.27 11.42 6.74
C TYR A 87 2.89 12.70 5.99
N ALA A 88 3.43 13.85 6.40
CA ALA A 88 3.24 15.12 5.71
C ALA A 88 3.82 15.08 4.28
N SER A 89 5.01 14.48 4.11
CA SER A 89 5.61 14.30 2.80
C SER A 89 4.74 13.42 1.88
N ALA A 90 4.24 12.29 2.40
CA ALA A 90 3.35 11.40 1.65
C ALA A 90 2.01 12.07 1.30
N GLN A 91 1.43 12.82 2.24
CA GLN A 91 0.20 13.58 2.02
C GLN A 91 0.39 14.61 0.91
N HIS A 92 1.47 15.38 0.95
CA HIS A 92 1.77 16.41 -0.03
C HIS A 92 1.92 15.83 -1.44
N ALA A 93 2.70 14.75 -1.57
CA ALA A 93 2.88 14.06 -2.85
C ALA A 93 1.54 13.55 -3.42
N ARG A 94 0.67 13.01 -2.57
CA ARG A 94 -0.66 12.51 -2.98
C ARG A 94 -1.60 13.63 -3.43
N GLN A 95 -1.57 14.79 -2.77
CA GLN A 95 -2.37 15.96 -3.14
C GLN A 95 -1.91 16.55 -4.47
N GLN A 96 -0.60 16.66 -4.69
CA GLN A 96 -0.05 17.13 -5.95
C GLN A 96 -0.47 16.24 -7.13
N TRP A 97 -0.39 14.92 -6.96
CA TRP A 97 -0.83 13.97 -7.97
C TRP A 97 -2.33 14.11 -8.29
N ALA A 98 -3.18 14.27 -7.26
CA ALA A 98 -4.62 14.45 -7.44
C ALA A 98 -4.94 15.71 -8.26
N ALA A 99 -4.34 16.84 -7.85
CA ALA A 99 -4.53 18.12 -8.54
C ALA A 99 -4.07 18.07 -10.01
N ALA A 100 -2.99 17.33 -10.28
CA ALA A 100 -2.48 17.14 -11.64
C ALA A 100 -3.48 16.37 -12.52
N ILE A 101 -4.11 15.33 -12.00
CA ILE A 101 -5.14 14.55 -12.72
C ILE A 101 -6.37 15.41 -13.01
N GLU A 102 -6.91 16.10 -12.00
CA GLU A 102 -8.08 16.97 -12.17
C GLU A 102 -7.82 18.12 -13.15
N ALA A 103 -6.59 18.64 -13.21
CA ALA A 103 -6.20 19.64 -14.19
C ALA A 103 -6.11 19.06 -15.61
N ALA A 104 -5.67 17.81 -15.77
CA ALA A 104 -5.61 17.15 -17.07
C ALA A 104 -7.03 16.85 -17.61
N GLU A 105 -7.93 16.36 -16.76
CA GLU A 105 -9.33 16.07 -17.12
C GLU A 105 -10.09 17.34 -17.53
N ARG A 106 -9.90 18.45 -16.82
CA ARG A 106 -10.50 19.75 -17.18
C ARG A 106 -10.01 20.33 -18.50
N LYS A 107 -8.80 19.97 -18.95
CA LYS A 107 -8.28 20.40 -20.26
C LYS A 107 -8.76 19.53 -21.41
N ALA A 108 -9.24 18.32 -21.12
CA ALA A 108 -9.72 17.35 -22.10
C ALA A 108 -11.23 17.49 -22.40
N ASN A 109 -11.97 18.23 -21.56
CA ASN A 109 -13.39 18.57 -21.69
C ASN A 109 -13.57 20.02 -22.15
#